data_AF-A0A943LGP1-F1
#
_entry.id   AF-A0A943LGP1-F1
#
_cell.length_a   1.000
_cell.length_b   1.000
_cell.length_c   1.000
_cell.angle_alpha   90.00
_cell.angle_beta   90.00
_cell.angle_gamma   90.00
#
_symmetry.space_group_name_H-M   'P 1'
#
loop_
_entity.id
_entity.type
_entity.pdbx_description
1 polymer ?
#
loop_
_entity_poly.entity_id
_entity_poly.type
_entity_poly.pdbx_seq_one_letter_code
_entity_poly.pdbx_strand_id
1 'polypeptide(L)'
;LDIKDKYLEVNRLDDAYYFIKLAVDNNVDVDNIKILKDEIKSKFNITTINESVSINSNYTLPNEVDFLINNEKTKTKVTWKNTNVSTSSLGNFTFNGISDEYDREVNLVLTVKEVKKEKIYGYIRKLYSNSNKDHILFDDCEIFTSLDYSSSELYNIAKDDNFAGGGFLDSGYYIRNNDKSTKEYIISTSCTFKLCKYLVPSYNDSSSIDLVNVDYSFFRDILNKYPNSIFWIHTEDNIITSFEMQFEP
;
A
#
# COMPACT_ATOMS: atom_id res chain seq x y z
N LEU A 1 -34.06 -41.29 12.78
CA LEU A 1 -32.75 -40.83 12.28
C LEU A 1 -33.00 -39.42 11.74
N ASP A 2 -32.84 -38.41 12.59
CA ASP A 2 -33.13 -37.03 12.20
C ASP A 2 -32.12 -36.61 11.14
N ILE A 3 -32.56 -35.84 10.15
CA ILE A 3 -31.73 -35.41 9.00
C ILE A 3 -30.41 -34.76 9.46
N LYS A 4 -30.42 -34.07 10.62
CA LYS A 4 -29.24 -33.46 11.24
C LYS A 4 -28.16 -34.47 11.65
N ASP A 5 -28.55 -35.64 12.16
CA ASP A 5 -27.62 -36.63 12.73
C ASP A 5 -26.72 -37.16 11.61
N LYS A 6 -27.30 -37.34 10.41
CA LYS A 6 -26.56 -37.71 9.20
C LYS A 6 -25.49 -36.69 8.81
N TYR A 7 -25.76 -35.38 8.95
CA TYR A 7 -24.79 -34.33 8.59
C TYR A 7 -23.69 -34.17 9.63
N LEU A 8 -24.02 -34.34 10.92
CA LEU A 8 -23.04 -34.36 12.01
C LEU A 8 -22.09 -35.55 11.90
N GLU A 9 -22.60 -36.74 11.54
CA GLU A 9 -21.81 -37.96 11.31
C GLU A 9 -20.76 -37.80 10.19
N VAL A 10 -21.03 -36.97 9.19
CA VAL A 10 -20.10 -36.70 8.07
C VAL A 10 -19.37 -35.35 8.18
N ASN A 11 -19.38 -34.72 9.37
CA ASN A 11 -18.71 -33.45 9.65
C ASN A 11 -19.10 -32.27 8.73
N ARG A 12 -20.35 -32.26 8.24
CA ARG A 12 -20.93 -31.14 7.48
C ARG A 12 -21.70 -30.20 8.40
N LEU A 13 -20.94 -29.49 9.25
CA LEU A 13 -21.49 -28.65 10.31
C LEU A 13 -22.35 -27.49 9.78
N ASP A 14 -21.97 -26.88 8.66
CA ASP A 14 -22.71 -25.77 8.06
C ASP A 14 -24.12 -26.20 7.61
N ASP A 15 -24.23 -27.39 6.99
CA ASP A 15 -25.51 -27.98 6.59
C ASP A 15 -26.38 -28.33 7.80
N ALA A 16 -25.78 -28.97 8.81
CA ALA A 16 -26.48 -29.30 10.04
C ALA A 16 -27.03 -28.04 10.71
N TYR A 17 -26.23 -26.98 10.77
CA TYR A 17 -26.64 -25.68 11.31
C TYR A 17 -27.80 -25.06 10.52
N TYR A 18 -27.76 -25.10 9.19
CA TYR A 18 -28.82 -24.58 8.33
C TYR A 18 -30.19 -25.21 8.65
N PHE A 19 -30.27 -26.55 8.73
CA PHE A 19 -31.54 -27.21 9.03
C PHE A 19 -32.04 -26.91 10.44
N ILE A 20 -31.13 -26.80 11.41
CA ILE A 20 -31.48 -26.44 12.79
C ILE A 20 -31.97 -24.99 12.87
N LYS A 21 -31.30 -24.04 12.20
CA LYS A 21 -31.73 -22.65 12.10
C LYS A 21 -33.13 -22.56 11.49
N LEU A 22 -33.37 -23.26 10.39
CA LEU A 22 -34.69 -23.32 9.75
C LEU A 22 -35.78 -23.86 10.69
N ALA A 23 -35.48 -24.88 11.50
CA ALA A 23 -36.43 -25.40 12.49
C ALA A 23 -36.75 -24.39 13.59
N VAL A 24 -35.74 -23.66 14.09
CA VAL A 24 -35.94 -22.56 15.07
C VAL A 24 -36.79 -21.45 14.47
N ASP A 25 -36.50 -21.01 13.24
CA ASP A 25 -37.21 -19.93 12.56
C ASP A 25 -38.69 -20.29 12.29
N ASN A 26 -39.00 -21.59 12.18
CA ASN A 26 -40.36 -22.12 12.04
C ASN A 26 -41.04 -22.48 13.38
N ASN A 27 -40.47 -22.08 14.53
CA ASN A 27 -41.00 -22.33 15.87
C ASN A 27 -41.23 -23.82 16.21
N VAL A 28 -40.41 -24.72 15.67
CA VAL A 28 -40.43 -26.14 16.06
C VAL A 28 -39.64 -26.30 17.37
N ASP A 29 -40.24 -26.95 18.38
CA ASP A 29 -39.65 -27.33 19.68
C ASP A 29 -38.52 -26.40 20.17
N VAL A 30 -38.93 -25.21 20.60
CA VAL A 30 -38.09 -24.01 20.58
C VAL A 30 -36.93 -24.05 21.58
N ASP A 31 -37.05 -24.79 22.69
CA ASP A 31 -36.03 -24.77 23.75
C ASP A 31 -34.90 -25.77 23.49
N ASN A 32 -35.25 -27.02 23.15
CA ASN A 32 -34.24 -28.05 22.84
C ASN A 32 -33.48 -27.70 21.56
N ILE A 33 -34.17 -27.25 20.51
CA ILE A 33 -33.54 -26.95 19.21
C ILE A 33 -32.61 -25.73 19.29
N LYS A 34 -32.92 -24.73 20.14
CA LYS A 34 -32.01 -23.60 20.39
C LYS A 34 -30.70 -24.03 21.03
N ILE A 35 -30.73 -24.92 22.02
CA ILE A 35 -29.51 -25.45 22.66
C ILE A 35 -28.63 -26.13 21.61
N LEU A 36 -29.22 -27.00 20.78
CA LEU A 36 -28.46 -27.65 19.70
C LEU A 36 -27.89 -26.66 18.68
N LYS A 37 -28.62 -25.59 18.35
CA LYS A 37 -28.13 -24.54 17.45
C LYS A 37 -26.83 -23.92 18.00
N ASP A 38 -26.83 -23.56 19.27
CA ASP A 38 -25.68 -22.94 19.92
C ASP A 38 -24.50 -23.93 20.08
N GLU A 39 -24.79 -25.20 20.35
CA GLU A 39 -23.78 -26.27 20.36
C GLU A 39 -23.10 -26.46 18.99
N ILE A 40 -23.85 -26.51 17.89
CA ILE A 40 -23.27 -26.61 16.54
C ILE A 40 -22.46 -25.35 16.23
N LYS A 41 -23.00 -24.17 16.56
CA LYS A 41 -22.32 -22.90 16.34
C LYS A 41 -20.97 -22.82 17.05
N SER A 42 -20.89 -23.33 18.28
CA SER A 42 -19.64 -23.36 19.07
C SER A 42 -18.51 -24.19 18.45
N LYS A 43 -18.83 -25.09 17.50
CA LYS A 43 -17.85 -25.94 16.80
C LYS A 43 -17.28 -25.25 15.54
N PHE A 44 -17.81 -24.10 15.14
CA PHE A 44 -17.29 -23.39 14.00
C PHE A 44 -15.95 -22.72 14.30
N ASN A 45 -15.04 -22.82 13.34
CA ASN A 45 -13.83 -22.01 13.36
C ASN A 45 -14.17 -20.54 13.11
N ILE A 46 -13.63 -19.67 13.95
CA ILE A 46 -13.72 -18.21 13.80
C ILE A 46 -12.72 -17.77 12.73
N THR A 47 -13.21 -17.08 11.70
CA THR A 47 -12.34 -16.53 10.65
C THR A 47 -11.61 -15.31 11.21
N THR A 48 -10.29 -15.24 11.05
CA THR A 48 -9.50 -14.07 11.47
C THR A 48 -8.85 -13.40 10.27
N ILE A 49 -9.07 -12.10 10.14
CA ILE A 49 -8.51 -11.22 9.11
C ILE A 49 -7.49 -10.31 9.81
N ASN A 50 -6.30 -10.20 9.25
CA ASN A 50 -5.28 -9.26 9.73
C ASN A 50 -5.01 -8.24 8.63
N GLU A 51 -5.25 -6.97 8.93
CA GLU A 51 -5.09 -5.85 8.00
C GLU A 51 -4.24 -4.77 8.65
N SER A 52 -3.57 -3.95 7.84
CA SER A 52 -2.79 -2.82 8.37
C SER A 52 -3.06 -1.55 7.59
N VAL A 53 -3.07 -0.43 8.30
CA VAL A 53 -3.31 0.89 7.72
C VAL A 53 -2.52 1.96 8.47
N SER A 54 -2.19 3.06 7.82
CA SER A 54 -1.41 4.13 8.45
C SER A 54 -2.29 5.03 9.33
N ILE A 55 -1.69 5.65 10.34
CA ILE A 55 -2.40 6.56 11.24
C ILE A 55 -3.10 7.70 10.45
N ASN A 56 -4.31 8.06 10.87
CA ASN A 56 -5.18 9.07 10.26
C ASN A 56 -5.65 8.78 8.82
N SER A 57 -5.37 7.59 8.28
CA SER A 57 -5.91 7.18 6.99
C SER A 57 -7.35 6.69 7.09
N ASN A 58 -8.10 6.81 6.00
CA ASN A 58 -9.46 6.27 5.95
C ASN A 58 -9.42 4.75 5.77
N TYR A 59 -10.21 4.03 6.56
CA TYR A 59 -10.39 2.58 6.44
C TYR A 59 -11.86 2.20 6.56
N THR A 60 -12.32 1.32 5.68
CA THR A 60 -13.67 0.76 5.70
C THR A 60 -13.58 -0.74 5.85
N LEU A 61 -14.33 -1.29 6.82
CA LEU A 61 -14.43 -2.73 7.00
C LEU A 61 -14.96 -3.39 5.71
N PRO A 62 -14.47 -4.59 5.35
CA PRO A 62 -14.90 -5.26 4.14
C PRO A 62 -16.37 -5.66 4.26
N ASN A 63 -17.15 -5.43 3.20
CA ASN A 63 -18.55 -5.82 3.13
C ASN A 63 -18.73 -7.34 2.99
N GLU A 64 -17.74 -8.01 2.39
CA GLU A 64 -17.74 -9.46 2.15
C GLU A 64 -16.41 -10.07 2.58
N VAL A 65 -16.48 -11.27 3.14
CA VAL A 65 -15.32 -12.04 3.64
C VAL A 65 -15.41 -13.47 3.13
N ASP A 66 -14.26 -14.08 2.86
CA ASP A 66 -14.15 -15.50 2.51
C ASP A 66 -14.22 -16.36 3.78
N PHE A 67 -15.18 -17.27 3.84
CA PHE A 67 -15.31 -18.29 4.89
C PHE A 67 -15.09 -19.67 4.30
N LEU A 68 -14.60 -20.60 5.13
CA LEU A 68 -14.53 -22.01 4.77
C LEU A 68 -15.86 -22.69 5.19
N ILE A 69 -16.74 -22.90 4.22
CA ILE A 69 -18.06 -23.54 4.38
C ILE A 69 -17.96 -24.93 3.75
N ASN A 70 -18.19 -26.01 4.51
CA ASN A 70 -18.05 -27.39 4.00
C ASN A 70 -16.72 -27.66 3.24
N ASN A 71 -15.61 -27.09 3.71
CA ASN A 71 -14.27 -27.16 3.07
C ASN A 71 -14.12 -26.41 1.72
N GLU A 72 -15.10 -25.60 1.34
CA GLU A 72 -15.02 -24.72 0.17
C GLU A 72 -14.94 -23.25 0.62
N LYS A 73 -14.15 -22.45 -0.10
CA LYS A 73 -14.07 -21.01 0.15
C LYS A 73 -15.29 -20.32 -0.47
N THR A 74 -16.11 -19.73 0.38
CA THR A 74 -17.33 -19.02 -0.02
C THR A 74 -17.26 -17.59 0.48
N LYS A 75 -17.43 -16.63 -0.43
CA LYS A 75 -17.51 -15.21 -0.10
C LYS A 75 -18.94 -14.86 0.30
N THR A 76 -19.11 -14.28 1.49
CA THR A 76 -20.43 -13.89 2.02
C THR A 76 -20.36 -12.51 2.65
N LYS A 77 -21.50 -11.81 2.66
CA LYS A 77 -21.66 -10.54 3.36
C LYS A 77 -21.48 -10.69 4.87
N VAL A 78 -20.96 -9.63 5.49
CA VAL A 78 -20.70 -9.57 6.93
C VAL A 78 -21.37 -8.35 7.53
N THR A 79 -22.17 -8.60 8.56
CA THR A 79 -22.67 -7.55 9.46
C THR A 79 -21.68 -7.37 10.62
N TRP A 80 -21.04 -6.21 10.67
CA TRP A 80 -20.08 -5.83 11.72
C TRP A 80 -20.81 -5.28 12.96
N LYS A 81 -20.41 -5.72 14.17
CA LYS A 81 -21.00 -5.26 15.44
C LYS A 81 -20.70 -3.79 15.73
N ASN A 82 -19.51 -3.33 15.34
CA ASN A 82 -19.10 -1.93 15.41
C ASN A 82 -18.50 -1.54 14.06
N THR A 83 -19.06 -0.52 13.43
CA THR A 83 -18.62 0.01 12.13
C THR A 83 -17.79 1.30 12.24
N ASN A 84 -17.70 1.89 13.44
CA ASN A 84 -16.94 3.10 13.68
C ASN A 84 -15.45 2.76 13.79
N VAL A 85 -14.76 2.80 12.66
CA VAL A 85 -13.30 2.64 12.61
C VAL A 85 -12.64 3.99 12.80
N SER A 86 -11.80 4.11 13.83
CA SER A 86 -10.89 5.25 14.01
C SER A 86 -9.46 4.79 13.82
N THR A 87 -8.69 5.55 13.05
CA THR A 87 -7.25 5.36 12.82
C THR A 87 -6.42 6.47 13.46
N SER A 88 -6.99 7.27 14.37
CA SER A 88 -6.34 8.43 14.99
C SER A 88 -5.27 8.09 16.04
N SER A 89 -5.12 6.81 16.38
CA SER A 89 -4.12 6.33 17.33
C SER A 89 -3.48 5.04 16.83
N LEU A 90 -2.21 4.86 17.16
CA LEU A 90 -1.44 3.65 16.85
C LEU A 90 -1.93 2.46 17.68
N GLY A 91 -1.79 1.26 17.13
CA GLY A 91 -2.06 0.02 17.85
C GLY A 91 -2.90 -0.98 17.07
N ASN A 92 -3.36 -2.02 17.76
CA ASN A 92 -4.22 -3.05 17.17
C ASN A 92 -5.66 -2.86 17.65
N PHE A 93 -6.59 -2.81 16.71
CA PHE A 93 -8.02 -2.66 16.97
C PHE A 93 -8.75 -3.89 16.46
N THR A 94 -9.71 -4.38 17.24
CA THR A 94 -10.47 -5.60 16.92
C THR A 94 -11.90 -5.25 16.57
N PHE A 95 -12.37 -5.79 15.44
CA PHE A 95 -13.74 -5.69 14.98
C PHE A 95 -14.32 -7.09 14.85
N ASN A 96 -15.50 -7.30 15.44
CA ASN A 96 -16.20 -8.57 15.33
C ASN A 96 -17.39 -8.41 14.40
N GLY A 97 -17.58 -9.40 13.53
CA GLY A 97 -18.69 -9.47 12.59
C GLY A 97 -19.30 -10.87 12.56
N ILE A 98 -20.42 -10.97 11.87
CA ILE A 98 -21.13 -12.23 11.65
C ILE A 98 -21.49 -12.28 10.16
N SER A 99 -21.27 -13.43 9.51
CA SER A 99 -21.74 -13.64 8.14
C SER A 99 -23.26 -13.69 8.08
N ASP A 100 -23.88 -12.98 7.16
CA ASP A 100 -25.34 -12.87 7.09
C ASP A 100 -26.03 -14.21 6.79
N GLU A 101 -25.42 -15.03 5.92
CA GLU A 101 -26.01 -16.29 5.44
C GLU A 101 -25.78 -17.46 6.41
N TYR A 102 -24.58 -17.57 6.98
CA TYR A 102 -24.12 -18.75 7.72
C TYR A 102 -24.00 -18.55 9.24
N ASP A 103 -24.27 -17.34 9.76
CA ASP A 103 -24.05 -16.95 11.15
C ASP A 103 -22.64 -17.24 11.71
N ARG A 104 -21.64 -17.31 10.82
CA ARG A 104 -20.24 -17.55 11.15
C ARG A 104 -19.60 -16.29 11.71
N GLU A 105 -18.89 -16.44 12.81
CA GLU A 105 -18.17 -15.32 13.43
C GLU A 105 -16.87 -15.01 12.67
N VAL A 106 -16.59 -13.72 12.54
CA VAL A 106 -15.34 -13.20 11.99
C VAL A 106 -14.75 -12.16 12.94
N ASN A 107 -13.43 -12.21 13.07
CA ASN A 107 -12.62 -11.24 13.78
C ASN A 107 -11.70 -10.55 12.76
N LEU A 108 -11.72 -9.22 12.71
CA LEU A 108 -10.74 -8.43 11.98
C LEU A 108 -9.86 -7.68 12.97
N VAL A 109 -8.56 -7.93 12.89
CA VAL A 109 -7.53 -7.20 13.61
C VAL A 109 -6.93 -6.16 12.65
N LEU A 110 -7.18 -4.89 12.93
CA LEU A 110 -6.63 -3.75 12.19
C LEU A 110 -5.43 -3.20 12.95
N THR A 111 -4.24 -3.30 12.37
CA THR A 111 -3.03 -2.66 12.88
C THR A 111 -2.91 -1.25 12.30
N VAL A 112 -3.05 -0.23 13.15
CA VAL A 112 -2.74 1.16 12.80
C VAL A 112 -1.27 1.44 13.10
N LYS A 113 -0.51 1.73 12.04
CA LYS A 113 0.94 1.93 12.08
C LYS A 113 1.33 3.37 11.77
N GLU A 114 2.56 3.73 12.11
CA GLU A 114 3.13 5.02 11.69
C GLU A 114 3.25 5.09 10.16
N VAL A 115 3.10 6.30 9.63
CA VAL A 115 3.38 6.58 8.21
C VAL A 115 4.87 6.41 7.98
N LYS A 116 5.26 5.51 7.07
CA LYS A 116 6.67 5.34 6.72
C LYS A 116 7.11 6.50 5.83
N LYS A 117 7.95 7.38 6.38
CA LYS A 117 8.54 8.50 5.66
C LYS A 117 9.93 8.16 5.16
N GLU A 118 10.17 8.36 3.87
CA GLU A 118 11.48 8.11 3.25
C GLU A 118 11.89 9.31 2.41
N LYS A 119 13.20 9.55 2.34
CA LYS A 119 13.82 10.48 1.41
C LYS A 119 14.73 9.66 0.51
N ILE A 120 14.38 9.59 -0.77
CA ILE A 120 15.01 8.69 -1.74
C ILE A 120 15.67 9.54 -2.82
N TYR A 121 16.91 9.21 -3.15
CA TYR A 121 17.65 9.81 -4.24
C TYR A 121 17.53 8.93 -5.47
N GLY A 122 17.43 9.53 -6.65
CA GLY A 122 17.35 8.77 -7.89
C GLY A 122 16.86 9.63 -9.04
N TYR A 123 16.45 8.96 -10.11
CA TYR A 123 16.02 9.64 -11.32
C TYR A 123 14.72 9.08 -11.84
N ILE A 124 14.02 9.94 -12.56
CA ILE A 124 12.73 9.65 -13.14
C ILE A 124 12.95 8.96 -14.49
N ARG A 125 12.50 7.71 -14.60
CA ARG A 125 12.47 6.95 -15.85
C ARG A 125 11.29 7.36 -16.71
N LYS A 126 10.11 7.49 -16.09
CA LYS A 126 8.86 7.73 -16.80
C LYS A 126 7.83 8.31 -15.87
N LEU A 127 7.12 9.33 -16.35
CA LEU A 127 5.88 9.83 -15.76
C LEU A 127 4.71 9.40 -16.65
N TYR A 128 3.64 8.89 -16.05
CA TYR A 128 2.42 8.53 -16.77
C TYR A 128 1.19 8.57 -15.87
N SER A 129 0.02 8.71 -16.47
CA SER A 129 -1.26 8.66 -15.76
C SER A 129 -1.92 7.30 -15.98
N ASN A 130 -2.43 6.69 -14.91
CA ASN A 130 -3.27 5.49 -14.95
C ASN A 130 -4.38 5.63 -13.91
N SER A 131 -5.63 5.42 -14.33
CA SER A 131 -6.79 5.43 -13.42
C SER A 131 -6.93 6.74 -12.62
N ASN A 132 -6.75 7.89 -13.30
CA ASN A 132 -6.76 9.25 -12.72
C ASN A 132 -5.73 9.51 -11.62
N LYS A 133 -4.70 8.67 -11.53
CA LYS A 133 -3.53 8.88 -10.68
C LYS A 133 -2.29 9.01 -11.55
N ASP A 134 -1.40 9.90 -11.14
CA ASP A 134 -0.11 10.03 -11.79
C ASP A 134 0.90 9.13 -11.08
N HIS A 135 1.66 8.40 -11.91
CA HIS A 135 2.61 7.40 -11.49
C HIS A 135 3.97 7.75 -12.06
N ILE A 136 5.00 7.41 -11.30
CA ILE A 136 6.37 7.58 -11.72
C ILE A 136 7.13 6.28 -11.59
N LEU A 137 7.84 5.93 -12.65
CA LEU A 137 8.89 4.94 -12.61
C LEU A 137 10.16 5.64 -12.16
N PHE A 138 10.72 5.18 -11.06
CA PHE A 138 11.87 5.78 -10.40
C PHE A 138 12.91 4.70 -10.11
N ASP A 139 14.16 5.03 -10.41
CA ASP A 139 15.30 4.17 -10.13
C ASP A 139 16.08 4.79 -8.96
N ASP A 140 16.11 4.08 -7.84
CA ASP A 140 16.84 4.50 -6.64
C ASP A 140 18.34 4.51 -6.93
N CYS A 141 18.99 5.61 -6.57
CA CYS A 141 20.42 5.77 -6.75
C CYS A 141 21.10 6.12 -5.44
N GLU A 142 22.41 5.92 -5.42
CA GLU A 142 23.28 6.44 -4.39
C GLU A 142 24.19 7.51 -4.99
N ILE A 143 24.27 8.66 -4.31
CA ILE A 143 25.28 9.68 -4.58
C ILE A 143 26.39 9.57 -3.53
N PHE A 144 27.64 9.62 -3.98
CA PHE A 144 28.80 9.61 -3.10
C PHE A 144 29.92 10.48 -3.67
N THR A 145 30.83 10.92 -2.80
CA THR A 145 31.97 11.75 -3.16
C THR A 145 33.27 11.00 -2.94
N SER A 146 34.27 11.25 -3.79
CA SER A 146 35.65 10.80 -3.57
C SER A 146 36.59 11.98 -3.74
N LEU A 147 37.40 12.26 -2.71
CA LEU A 147 38.48 13.25 -2.78
C LEU A 147 39.68 12.72 -3.57
N ASP A 148 39.79 11.40 -3.71
CA ASP A 148 40.74 10.76 -4.61
C ASP A 148 40.12 10.68 -6.01
N TYR A 149 40.41 11.70 -6.82
CA TYR A 149 40.03 11.82 -8.24
C TYR A 149 40.51 10.64 -9.11
N SER A 150 41.36 9.76 -8.58
CA SER A 150 41.99 8.65 -9.29
C SER A 150 41.44 7.27 -8.92
N SER A 151 40.38 7.13 -8.11
CA SER A 151 39.82 5.81 -7.82
C SER A 151 39.06 5.28 -9.04
N SER A 152 39.83 4.72 -9.98
CA SER A 152 39.33 4.03 -11.18
C SER A 152 38.26 2.99 -10.84
N GLU A 153 38.30 2.44 -9.62
CA GLU A 153 37.29 1.53 -9.09
C GLU A 153 35.91 2.20 -8.93
N LEU A 154 35.83 3.38 -8.31
CA LEU A 154 34.56 4.09 -8.13
C LEU A 154 34.01 4.61 -9.46
N TYR A 155 34.90 5.08 -10.34
CA TYR A 155 34.55 5.43 -11.70
C TYR A 155 33.99 4.23 -12.48
N ASN A 156 34.62 3.05 -12.38
CA ASN A 156 34.13 1.85 -13.06
C ASN A 156 32.77 1.38 -12.50
N ILE A 157 32.56 1.47 -11.18
CA ILE A 157 31.27 1.17 -10.55
C ILE A 157 30.17 2.10 -11.07
N ALA A 158 30.43 3.40 -11.18
CA ALA A 158 29.45 4.37 -11.70
C ALA A 158 29.24 4.27 -13.23
N LYS A 159 30.29 3.91 -13.97
CA LYS A 159 30.28 3.79 -15.43
C LYS A 159 29.43 2.61 -15.92
N ASP A 160 29.44 1.49 -15.21
CA ASP A 160 28.72 0.27 -15.60
C ASP A 160 27.19 0.43 -15.56
N ASP A 161 26.68 1.47 -14.90
CA ASP A 161 25.25 1.78 -14.84
C ASP A 161 24.75 2.70 -15.97
N ASN A 162 25.65 3.14 -16.87
CA ASN A 162 25.34 3.98 -18.03
C ASN A 162 24.49 5.22 -17.69
N PHE A 163 24.65 5.72 -16.47
CA PHE A 163 23.93 6.86 -15.95
C PHE A 163 24.45 8.14 -16.61
N ALA A 164 23.55 8.93 -17.19
CA ALA A 164 23.82 10.26 -17.78
C ALA A 164 25.08 10.36 -18.66
N GLY A 165 25.41 9.31 -19.45
CA GLY A 165 26.56 9.35 -20.35
C GLY A 165 27.93 9.07 -19.71
N GLY A 166 27.99 8.51 -18.49
CA GLY A 166 29.25 7.95 -17.96
C GLY A 166 29.45 7.96 -16.44
N GLY A 167 28.44 8.29 -15.63
CA GLY A 167 28.52 8.18 -14.16
C GLY A 167 29.45 9.18 -13.45
N PHE A 168 30.01 10.16 -14.17
CA PHE A 168 30.86 11.21 -13.62
C PHE A 168 30.12 12.55 -13.65
N LEU A 169 29.77 13.06 -12.47
CA LEU A 169 29.45 14.47 -12.30
C LEU A 169 30.76 15.19 -12.01
N ASP A 170 30.98 16.34 -12.65
CA ASP A 170 32.19 17.14 -12.46
C ASP A 170 32.47 17.39 -10.96
N SER A 171 33.73 17.58 -10.57
CA SER A 171 34.16 17.81 -9.16
C SER A 171 34.10 16.60 -8.19
N GLY A 172 34.22 15.36 -8.66
CA GLY A 172 34.43 14.19 -7.78
C GLY A 172 33.16 13.60 -7.15
N TYR A 173 32.00 13.86 -7.78
CA TYR A 173 30.72 13.27 -7.42
C TYR A 173 30.42 12.08 -8.34
N TYR A 174 29.94 11.00 -7.74
CA TYR A 174 29.62 9.76 -8.44
C TYR A 174 28.19 9.35 -8.10
N ILE A 175 27.50 8.81 -9.10
CA ILE A 175 26.16 8.24 -8.94
C ILE A 175 26.22 6.79 -9.40
N ARG A 176 25.66 5.89 -8.58
CA ARG A 176 25.46 4.49 -8.96
C ARG A 176 24.02 4.07 -8.73
N ASN A 177 23.56 3.16 -9.56
CA ASN A 177 22.26 2.52 -9.44
C ASN A 177 22.47 1.06 -9.02
N ASN A 178 22.57 0.85 -7.70
CA ASN A 178 22.78 -0.48 -7.13
C ASN A 178 21.56 -1.41 -7.32
N ASP A 179 20.37 -0.84 -7.56
CA ASP A 179 19.11 -1.56 -7.67
C ASP A 179 18.46 -1.29 -9.03
N LYS A 180 18.76 -2.17 -10.00
CA LYS A 180 18.18 -2.08 -11.35
C LYS A 180 16.67 -2.37 -11.38
N SER A 181 16.03 -2.66 -10.24
CA SER A 181 14.58 -2.75 -10.17
C SER A 181 13.96 -1.36 -10.18
N THR A 182 13.35 -0.99 -11.30
CA THR A 182 12.55 0.22 -11.39
C THR A 182 11.34 0.09 -10.47
N LYS A 183 11.17 1.07 -9.58
CA LYS A 183 10.06 1.14 -8.64
C LYS A 183 8.98 2.06 -9.17
N GLU A 184 7.73 1.67 -9.00
CA GLU A 184 6.57 2.49 -9.33
C GLU A 184 6.05 3.18 -8.08
N TYR A 185 5.91 4.50 -8.14
CA TYR A 185 5.33 5.31 -7.07
C TYR A 185 4.13 6.09 -7.59
N ILE A 186 3.15 6.30 -6.71
CA ILE A 186 2.01 7.20 -6.97
C ILE A 186 2.38 8.61 -6.51
N ILE A 187 2.03 9.62 -7.29
CA ILE A 187 2.20 11.02 -6.92
C ILE A 187 0.96 11.49 -6.16
N SER A 188 1.18 12.09 -4.97
CA SER A 188 0.11 12.71 -4.20
C SER A 188 -0.53 13.87 -4.97
N THR A 189 -1.84 14.06 -4.83
CA THR A 189 -2.54 15.23 -5.39
C THR A 189 -2.11 16.55 -4.73
N SER A 190 -1.54 16.49 -3.52
CA SER A 190 -0.95 17.62 -2.80
C SER A 190 0.58 17.70 -2.95
N CYS A 191 1.16 16.94 -3.88
CA CYS A 191 2.61 16.89 -4.06
C CYS A 191 3.18 18.28 -4.37
N THR A 192 4.33 18.58 -3.79
CA THR A 192 5.08 19.80 -4.09
C THR A 192 6.22 19.50 -5.06
N PHE A 193 6.46 20.42 -6.00
CA PHE A 193 7.49 20.25 -7.02
C PHE A 193 8.47 21.40 -6.92
N LYS A 194 9.73 21.09 -6.63
CA LYS A 194 10.80 22.07 -6.56
C LYS A 194 11.85 21.81 -7.63
N LEU A 195 12.15 22.84 -8.41
CA LEU A 195 13.16 22.81 -9.46
C LEU A 195 14.27 23.81 -9.16
N CYS A 196 15.45 23.58 -9.72
CA CYS A 196 16.52 24.56 -9.67
C CYS A 196 16.11 25.85 -10.38
N LYS A 197 16.35 27.00 -9.76
CA LYS A 197 15.90 28.32 -10.18
C LYS A 197 16.33 28.70 -11.60
N TYR A 198 17.53 28.27 -12.02
CA TYR A 198 18.02 28.51 -13.39
C TYR A 198 17.16 27.87 -14.49
N LEU A 199 16.36 26.84 -14.17
CA LEU A 199 15.43 26.22 -15.11
C LEU A 199 14.09 26.94 -15.21
N VAL A 200 13.83 27.91 -14.32
CA VAL A 200 12.55 28.59 -14.21
C VAL A 200 12.70 30.02 -14.77
N PRO A 201 12.24 30.30 -16.01
CA PRO A 201 12.58 31.53 -16.72
C PRO A 201 12.18 32.82 -16.03
N SER A 202 11.11 32.80 -15.22
CA SER A 202 10.59 33.97 -14.50
C SER A 202 11.57 34.55 -13.48
N TYR A 203 12.55 33.76 -13.02
CA TYR A 203 13.54 34.20 -12.04
C TYR A 203 14.76 34.89 -12.66
N ASN A 204 14.97 34.75 -13.98
CA ASN A 204 16.08 35.36 -14.74
C ASN A 204 17.46 35.23 -14.05
N ASP A 205 17.75 34.05 -13.51
CA ASP A 205 18.94 33.77 -12.71
C ASP A 205 19.56 32.45 -13.19
N SER A 206 20.38 32.54 -14.24
CA SER A 206 20.95 31.38 -14.94
C SER A 206 22.05 30.65 -14.16
N SER A 207 22.39 31.12 -12.96
CA SER A 207 23.48 30.58 -12.13
C SER A 207 23.03 30.06 -10.76
N SER A 208 21.80 30.32 -10.35
CA SER A 208 21.32 29.89 -9.04
C SER A 208 20.84 28.44 -9.07
N ILE A 209 21.39 27.66 -8.14
CA ILE A 209 20.99 26.29 -7.82
C ILE A 209 19.90 26.22 -6.74
N ASP A 210 19.39 27.39 -6.30
CA ASP A 210 18.31 27.44 -5.31
C ASP A 210 17.07 26.74 -5.81
N LEU A 211 16.32 26.12 -4.90
CA LEU A 211 15.09 25.43 -5.23
C LEU A 211 13.88 26.37 -5.13
N VAL A 212 13.05 26.36 -6.17
CA VAL A 212 11.81 27.14 -6.25
C VAL A 212 10.63 26.22 -6.53
N ASN A 213 9.48 26.52 -5.92
CA ASN A 213 8.25 25.78 -6.18
C ASN A 213 7.74 26.09 -7.60
N VAL A 214 7.27 25.06 -8.28
CA VAL A 214 6.61 25.17 -9.58
C VAL A 214 5.27 24.43 -9.56
N ASP A 215 4.38 24.80 -10.47
CA ASP A 215 3.16 24.02 -10.68
C ASP A 215 3.46 22.69 -11.40
N TYR A 216 2.50 21.78 -11.31
CA TYR A 216 2.65 20.44 -11.88
C TYR A 216 2.79 20.45 -13.41
N SER A 217 2.13 21.38 -14.11
CA SER A 217 2.23 21.44 -15.58
C SER A 217 3.65 21.79 -16.00
N PHE A 218 4.24 22.81 -15.37
CA PHE A 218 5.60 23.22 -15.62
C PHE A 218 6.61 22.12 -15.25
N PHE A 219 6.40 21.45 -14.12
CA PHE A 219 7.21 20.29 -13.73
C PHE A 219 7.23 19.20 -14.82
N ARG A 220 6.06 18.85 -15.38
CA ARG A 220 5.96 17.87 -16.48
C ARG A 220 6.72 18.30 -17.74
N ASP A 221 6.61 19.58 -18.11
CA ASP A 221 7.32 20.11 -19.28
C ASP A 221 8.85 20.00 -19.11
N ILE A 222 9.34 20.24 -17.89
CA ILE A 222 10.75 20.08 -17.54
C ILE A 222 11.19 18.62 -17.65
N LEU A 223 10.41 17.67 -17.13
CA LEU A 223 10.73 16.24 -17.26
C LEU A 223 10.77 15.75 -18.71
N ASN A 224 9.89 16.29 -19.56
CA ASN A 224 9.89 15.95 -20.99
C ASN A 224 11.13 16.51 -21.71
N LYS A 225 11.60 17.69 -21.29
CA LYS A 225 12.77 18.35 -21.90
C LYS A 225 14.09 17.75 -21.42
N TYR A 226 14.17 17.36 -20.15
CA TYR A 226 15.37 16.82 -19.51
C TYR A 226 15.09 15.40 -18.99
N PRO A 227 15.07 14.40 -19.87
CA PRO A 227 14.85 13.01 -19.47
C PRO A 227 15.97 12.53 -18.55
N ASN A 228 15.64 11.66 -17.60
CA ASN A 228 16.55 11.16 -16.55
C ASN A 228 17.04 12.23 -15.56
N SER A 229 16.31 13.34 -15.41
CA SER A 229 16.56 14.32 -14.35
C SER A 229 16.58 13.66 -12.97
N ILE A 230 17.51 14.09 -12.12
CA ILE A 230 17.68 13.58 -10.76
C ILE A 230 16.85 14.37 -9.76
N PHE A 231 16.27 13.64 -8.80
CA PHE A 231 15.50 14.20 -7.71
C PHE A 231 15.83 13.51 -6.39
N TRP A 232 15.70 14.29 -5.32
CA TRP A 232 15.23 13.75 -4.06
C TRP A 232 13.70 13.67 -4.11
N ILE A 233 13.16 12.48 -3.91
CA ILE A 233 11.72 12.29 -3.65
C ILE A 233 11.50 12.05 -2.17
N HIS A 234 10.43 12.62 -1.64
CA HIS A 234 9.95 12.31 -0.30
C HIS A 234 8.68 11.49 -0.42
N THR A 235 8.62 10.37 0.30
CA THR A 235 7.47 9.47 0.25
C THR A 235 6.82 9.29 1.61
N GLU A 236 5.51 9.08 1.61
CA GLU A 236 4.70 8.60 2.73
C GLU A 236 4.01 7.32 2.28
N ASP A 237 4.42 6.16 2.83
CA ASP A 237 3.93 4.83 2.43
C ASP A 237 3.97 4.57 0.90
N ASN A 238 5.10 4.88 0.28
CA ASN A 238 5.33 4.80 -1.18
C ASN A 238 4.49 5.76 -2.04
N ILE A 239 3.84 6.76 -1.44
CA ILE A 239 3.21 7.87 -2.16
C ILE A 239 4.15 9.07 -2.11
N ILE A 240 4.53 9.61 -3.26
CA ILE A 240 5.40 10.79 -3.33
C ILE A 240 4.64 12.03 -2.89
N THR A 241 5.22 12.76 -1.93
CA THR A 241 4.69 14.01 -1.38
C THR A 241 5.51 15.22 -1.79
N SER A 242 6.77 15.05 -2.19
CA SER A 242 7.55 16.11 -2.81
C SER A 242 8.65 15.62 -3.74
N PHE A 243 8.96 16.47 -4.71
CA PHE A 243 10.15 16.38 -5.55
C PHE A 243 11.06 17.58 -5.29
N GLU A 244 12.36 17.32 -5.13
CA GLU A 244 13.39 18.35 -5.08
C GLU A 244 14.47 18.02 -6.10
N MET A 245 14.56 18.81 -7.17
CA MET A 245 15.55 18.58 -8.22
C MET A 245 16.96 18.68 -7.67
N GLN A 246 17.82 17.75 -8.05
CA GLN A 246 19.24 17.85 -7.73
C GLN A 246 19.95 18.61 -8.86
N PHE A 247 20.78 19.58 -8.50
CA PHE A 247 21.69 20.21 -9.46
C PHE A 247 22.76 19.22 -9.88
N GLU A 248 22.92 19.08 -11.20
CA GLU A 248 24.01 18.37 -11.86
C GLU A 248 24.96 19.45 -12.44
N PRO A 249 26.22 19.54 -11.96
CA PRO A 249 27.20 20.52 -12.42
C PRO A 249 27.54 20.44 -13.91
#